data_AF-M0MAL6-F1
#
_entry.id   AF-M0MAL6-F1
#
_cell.length_a   1.000
_cell.length_b   1.000
_cell.length_c   1.000
_cell.angle_alpha   90.00
_cell.angle_beta   90.00
_cell.angle_gamma   90.00
#
_symmetry.space_group_name_H-M   'P 1'
#
loop_
_entity.id
_entity.type
_entity.pdbx_description
1 polymer ?
#
loop_
_entity_poly.entity_id
_entity_poly.type
_entity_poly.pdbx_seq_one_letter_code
_entity_poly.pdbx_strand_id
1 'polypeptide(L)'
;MVPILAGTGRGHVTEWLSPGAIESAVVTAIVVLVGGLILTAESERGRRVTDRVRYNLFETALYGVGITVTVVLVVLVLVLLRLGILALPLLIGYLVALVPATVVGYLVVGRLVSGNWLIVVAVGTVAAAIAATIPYLGIVVGFTATSIGLGSLVLEYVRTHDREFTSELVDPAAMKARIGVSSDEGAVTRFRISITYWTGTSHETVVRYVHDPTEDGADVTEDGLRMWVHGNAGSIDVETLTEPTTPHDALWQAFEHLETNLDELVREFEREHGIDGEDAEWDHEEPLEAAQLQAARETLREQREETDAYLSAVSDGLQAGWVLDVSR
;
A
#
# COMPACT_ATOMS: atom_id res chain seq x y z
N MET A 1 30.74 -26.99 -66.52
CA MET A 1 30.82 -25.52 -66.27
C MET A 1 29.60 -25.15 -65.45
N VAL A 2 29.77 -25.01 -64.13
CA VAL A 2 28.72 -24.63 -63.18
C VAL A 2 29.26 -23.42 -62.44
N PRO A 3 28.55 -22.27 -62.41
CA PRO A 3 29.02 -21.11 -61.68
C PRO A 3 28.72 -21.30 -60.19
N ILE A 4 29.77 -21.25 -59.37
CA ILE A 4 29.70 -21.22 -57.92
C ILE A 4 29.27 -19.80 -57.52
N LEU A 5 28.02 -19.63 -57.10
CA LEU A 5 27.53 -18.41 -56.45
C LEU A 5 27.98 -18.42 -54.98
N ALA A 6 29.13 -17.80 -54.72
CA ALA A 6 29.58 -17.44 -53.38
C ALA A 6 28.75 -16.23 -52.88
N GLY A 7 27.56 -16.51 -52.36
CA GLY A 7 26.73 -15.52 -51.67
C GLY A 7 27.20 -15.33 -50.24
N THR A 8 28.06 -14.33 -50.01
CA THR A 8 28.41 -13.81 -48.67
C THR A 8 27.22 -13.04 -48.10
N GLY A 9 26.16 -13.76 -47.69
CA GLY A 9 25.00 -13.24 -46.98
C GLY A 9 25.21 -13.21 -45.47
N ARG A 10 26.28 -12.56 -45.00
CA ARG A 10 26.48 -12.23 -43.57
C ARG A 10 26.75 -10.74 -43.47
N GLY A 11 25.68 -9.95 -43.54
CA GLY A 11 25.72 -8.52 -43.27
C GLY A 11 24.31 -8.02 -43.05
N HIS A 12 24.14 -7.15 -42.04
CA HIS A 12 22.95 -6.30 -41.82
C HIS A 12 21.79 -6.83 -40.95
N VAL A 13 22.00 -7.75 -40.01
CA VAL A 13 21.00 -7.96 -38.92
C VAL A 13 21.26 -7.03 -37.73
N THR A 14 22.51 -6.57 -37.53
CA THR A 14 22.89 -5.75 -36.37
C THR A 14 22.78 -4.23 -36.59
N GLU A 15 22.47 -3.77 -37.80
CA GLU A 15 22.42 -2.33 -38.14
C GLU A 15 21.05 -1.67 -37.86
N TRP A 16 20.03 -2.49 -37.56
CA TRP A 16 18.66 -2.02 -37.32
C TRP A 16 18.34 -1.72 -35.85
N LEU A 17 19.21 -2.11 -34.92
CA LEU A 17 19.03 -1.81 -33.51
C LEU A 17 19.71 -0.49 -33.19
N SER A 18 19.00 0.60 -33.48
CA SER A 18 19.41 1.91 -32.96
C SER A 18 19.60 1.82 -31.44
N PRO A 19 20.58 2.52 -30.84
CA PRO A 19 20.81 2.49 -29.40
C PRO A 19 19.54 2.72 -28.57
N GLY A 20 18.65 3.62 -29.03
CA GLY A 20 17.36 3.88 -28.38
C GLY A 20 16.39 2.68 -28.42
N ALA A 21 16.43 1.85 -29.47
CA ALA A 21 15.61 0.63 -29.52
C ALA A 21 16.05 -0.38 -28.46
N ILE A 22 17.36 -0.54 -28.24
CA ILE A 22 17.90 -1.43 -27.21
C ILE A 22 17.52 -0.91 -25.82
N GLU A 23 17.70 0.39 -25.56
CA GLU A 23 17.32 1.02 -24.29
C GLU A 23 15.83 0.85 -23.99
N SER A 24 14.96 1.12 -24.96
CA SER A 24 13.52 0.94 -24.80
C SER A 24 13.14 -0.52 -24.52
N ALA A 25 13.82 -1.48 -25.16
CA ALA A 25 13.56 -2.91 -24.98
C ALA A 25 13.97 -3.38 -23.58
N VAL A 26 15.12 -2.90 -23.09
CA VAL A 26 15.61 -3.20 -21.73
C VAL A 26 14.68 -2.61 -20.67
N VAL A 27 14.29 -1.34 -20.80
CA VAL A 27 13.36 -0.69 -19.87
C VAL A 27 12.01 -1.40 -19.86
N THR A 28 11.48 -1.73 -21.04
CA THR A 28 10.24 -2.51 -21.19
C THR A 28 10.34 -3.86 -20.50
N ALA A 29 11.44 -4.60 -20.72
CA ALA A 29 11.65 -5.89 -20.08
C ALA A 29 11.74 -5.76 -18.55
N ILE A 30 12.42 -4.73 -18.02
CA ILE A 30 12.50 -4.47 -16.58
C ILE A 30 11.11 -4.19 -16.00
N VAL A 31 10.32 -3.32 -16.63
CA VAL A 31 8.97 -2.98 -16.14
C VAL A 31 8.06 -4.20 -16.16
N VAL A 32 8.09 -5.02 -17.22
CA VAL A 32 7.28 -6.25 -17.30
C VAL A 32 7.74 -7.29 -16.28
N LEU A 33 9.04 -7.51 -16.13
CA LEU A 33 9.58 -8.52 -15.21
C LEU A 33 9.39 -8.12 -13.75
N VAL A 34 9.80 -6.90 -13.38
CA VAL A 34 9.68 -6.40 -12.01
C VAL A 34 8.22 -6.12 -11.67
N GLY A 35 7.46 -5.51 -12.59
CA GLY A 35 6.03 -5.28 -12.40
C GLY A 35 5.25 -6.59 -12.28
N GLY A 36 5.54 -7.57 -13.15
CA GLY A 36 4.99 -8.92 -13.04
C GLY A 36 5.37 -9.60 -11.72
N LEU A 37 6.62 -9.50 -11.30
CA LEU A 37 7.09 -10.06 -10.03
C LEU A 37 6.35 -9.44 -8.83
N ILE A 38 6.22 -8.11 -8.79
CA ILE A 38 5.46 -7.38 -7.75
C ILE A 38 4.01 -7.90 -7.70
N LEU A 39 3.38 -8.12 -8.86
CA LEU A 39 2.01 -8.65 -8.92
C LEU A 39 1.89 -10.08 -8.41
N THR A 40 2.88 -10.94 -8.69
CA THR A 40 2.85 -12.34 -8.25
C THR A 40 3.25 -12.53 -6.79
N ALA A 41 4.15 -11.70 -6.27
CA ALA A 41 4.73 -11.91 -4.94
C ALA A 41 3.88 -11.29 -3.83
N GLU A 42 3.26 -10.13 -4.05
CA GLU A 42 2.52 -9.40 -3.02
C GLU A 42 1.33 -8.62 -3.61
N SER A 43 0.34 -9.34 -4.15
CA SER A 43 -0.83 -8.73 -4.83
C SER A 43 -1.56 -7.70 -3.96
N GLU A 44 -1.63 -7.91 -2.64
CA GLU A 44 -2.24 -6.96 -1.71
C GLU A 44 -1.36 -5.73 -1.45
N ARG A 45 -0.04 -5.90 -1.32
CA ARG A 45 0.88 -4.80 -1.03
C ARG A 45 1.00 -3.86 -2.22
N GLY A 46 1.17 -4.41 -3.42
CA GLY A 46 1.19 -3.62 -4.66
C GLY A 46 -0.09 -2.80 -4.87
N ARG A 47 -1.26 -3.36 -4.52
CA ARG A 47 -2.55 -2.63 -4.53
C ARG A 47 -2.54 -1.46 -3.56
N ARG A 48 -2.18 -1.69 -2.29
CA ARG A 48 -2.12 -0.62 -1.28
C ARG A 48 -1.19 0.53 -1.69
N VAL A 49 0.00 0.21 -2.20
CA VAL A 49 1.00 1.23 -2.60
C VAL A 49 0.48 2.07 -3.76
N THR A 50 -0.09 1.43 -4.78
CA THR A 50 -0.57 2.13 -5.99
C THR A 50 -1.88 2.89 -5.78
N ASP A 51 -2.82 2.34 -5.00
CA ASP A 51 -4.09 3.02 -4.70
C ASP A 51 -3.88 4.25 -3.82
N ARG A 52 -2.87 4.26 -2.93
CA ARG A 52 -2.52 5.43 -2.10
C ARG A 52 -2.15 6.65 -2.93
N VAL A 53 -1.42 6.43 -4.03
CA VAL A 53 -0.99 7.53 -4.90
C VAL A 53 -2.17 8.23 -5.57
N ARG A 54 -3.31 7.54 -5.73
CA ARG A 54 -4.52 8.13 -6.31
C ARG A 54 -5.11 9.24 -5.44
N TYR A 55 -5.01 9.11 -4.12
CA TYR A 55 -5.58 10.07 -3.17
C TYR A 55 -4.58 11.18 -2.81
N ASN A 56 -3.30 10.85 -2.64
CA ASN A 56 -2.26 11.78 -2.18
C ASN A 56 -1.06 11.87 -3.14
N LEU A 57 -1.35 12.08 -4.43
CA LEU A 57 -0.33 12.13 -5.49
C LEU A 57 0.77 13.17 -5.21
N PHE A 58 0.37 14.37 -4.79
CA PHE A 58 1.30 15.48 -4.57
C PHE A 58 2.21 15.22 -3.36
N GLU A 59 1.64 14.76 -2.25
CA GLU A 59 2.39 14.41 -1.04
C GLU A 59 3.42 13.32 -1.35
N THR A 60 2.96 12.24 -2.00
CA THR A 60 3.83 11.12 -2.41
C THR A 60 4.98 11.61 -3.28
N ALA A 61 4.71 12.42 -4.31
CA ALA A 61 5.75 12.97 -5.16
C ALA A 61 6.76 13.84 -4.37
N LEU A 62 6.27 14.67 -3.44
CA LEU A 62 7.10 15.56 -2.64
C LEU A 62 8.08 14.78 -1.74
N TYR A 63 7.62 13.72 -1.08
CA TYR A 63 8.49 12.82 -0.30
C TYR A 63 9.58 12.19 -1.18
N GLY A 64 9.22 11.68 -2.36
CA GLY A 64 10.19 11.08 -3.27
C GLY A 64 11.25 12.06 -3.79
N VAL A 65 10.85 13.29 -4.12
CA VAL A 65 11.78 14.37 -4.48
C VAL A 65 12.68 14.70 -3.29
N GLY A 66 12.12 14.84 -2.09
CA GLY A 66 12.86 15.13 -0.86
C GLY A 66 13.94 14.09 -0.57
N ILE A 67 13.62 12.79 -0.68
CA ILE A 67 14.59 11.71 -0.50
C ILE A 67 15.67 11.75 -1.57
N THR A 68 15.30 11.94 -2.84
CA THR A 68 16.26 12.02 -3.95
C THR A 68 17.26 13.17 -3.75
N VAL A 69 16.76 14.36 -3.40
CA VAL A 69 17.61 15.52 -3.08
C VAL A 69 18.50 15.23 -1.87
N THR A 70 17.95 14.60 -0.81
CA THR A 70 18.71 14.25 0.39
C THR A 70 19.85 13.29 0.07
N VAL A 71 19.60 12.22 -0.68
CA VAL A 71 20.65 11.26 -1.08
C VAL A 71 21.72 11.93 -1.93
N VAL A 72 21.33 12.77 -2.90
CA VAL A 72 22.28 13.51 -3.74
C VAL A 72 23.15 14.44 -2.89
N LEU A 73 22.57 15.16 -1.93
CA LEU A 73 23.31 16.03 -1.02
C LEU A 73 24.25 15.25 -0.10
N VAL A 74 23.81 14.12 0.46
CA VAL A 74 24.64 13.26 1.31
C VAL A 74 25.81 12.69 0.51
N VAL A 75 25.56 12.17 -0.70
CA VAL A 75 26.63 11.68 -1.59
C VAL A 75 27.60 12.80 -1.94
N LEU A 76 27.11 13.99 -2.27
CA LEU A 76 27.95 15.16 -2.56
C LEU A 76 28.84 15.52 -1.36
N VAL A 77 28.27 15.57 -0.15
CA VAL A 77 29.02 15.84 1.09
C VAL A 77 30.08 14.76 1.34
N LEU A 78 29.73 13.48 1.20
CA LEU A 78 30.68 12.37 1.36
C LEU A 78 31.84 12.44 0.36
N VAL A 79 31.55 12.80 -0.89
CA VAL A 79 32.57 13.01 -1.93
C VAL A 79 33.47 14.20 -1.58
N LEU A 80 32.89 15.34 -1.17
CA LEU A 80 33.65 16.54 -0.77
C LEU A 80 34.55 16.28 0.44
N LEU A 81 34.09 15.50 1.42
CA LEU A 81 34.86 15.07 2.59
C LEU A 81 35.93 14.02 2.27
N ARG A 82 36.06 13.59 1.01
CA ARG A 82 36.93 12.49 0.58
C ARG A 82 36.63 11.15 1.28
N LEU A 83 35.41 11.00 1.79
CA LEU A 83 34.88 9.77 2.34
C LEU A 83 34.20 8.93 1.24
N GLY A 84 34.76 8.93 0.03
CA GLY A 84 34.13 8.33 -1.16
C GLY A 84 33.85 6.84 -1.03
N ILE A 85 34.62 6.12 -0.19
CA ILE A 85 34.40 4.70 0.10
C ILE A 85 33.05 4.50 0.81
N LEU A 86 32.63 5.43 1.67
CA LEU A 86 31.32 5.37 2.35
C LEU A 86 30.17 5.80 1.44
N ALA A 87 30.43 6.61 0.41
CA ALA A 87 29.41 6.99 -0.57
C ALA A 87 28.98 5.82 -1.46
N LEU A 88 29.88 4.87 -1.72
CA LEU A 88 29.62 3.73 -2.60
C LEU A 88 28.47 2.82 -2.11
N PRO A 89 28.46 2.29 -0.86
CA PRO A 89 27.36 1.44 -0.40
C PRO A 89 26.03 2.19 -0.36
N LEU A 90 26.03 3.48 0.04
CA LEU A 90 24.83 4.31 0.04
C LEU A 90 24.26 4.46 -1.38
N LEU A 91 25.13 4.75 -2.36
CA LEU A 91 24.73 4.92 -3.75
C LEU A 91 24.24 3.60 -4.35
N ILE A 92 24.89 2.48 -4.05
CA ILE A 92 24.43 1.14 -4.48
C ILE A 92 23.04 0.85 -3.89
N GLY A 93 22.85 1.05 -2.59
CA GLY A 93 21.55 0.83 -1.94
C GLY A 93 20.45 1.70 -2.54
N TYR A 94 20.75 2.98 -2.79
CA TYR A 94 19.82 3.89 -3.45
C TYR A 94 19.47 3.43 -4.87
N LEU A 95 20.46 3.06 -5.70
CA LEU A 95 20.22 2.57 -7.06
C LEU A 95 19.39 1.27 -7.07
N VAL A 96 19.63 0.37 -6.12
CA VAL A 96 18.84 -0.86 -5.96
C VAL A 96 17.38 -0.53 -5.60
N ALA A 97 17.14 0.46 -4.73
CA ALA A 97 15.79 0.92 -4.40
C ALA A 97 15.10 1.69 -5.56
N LEU A 98 15.88 2.36 -6.40
CA LEU A 98 15.38 3.19 -7.49
C LEU A 98 14.70 2.37 -8.59
N VAL A 99 15.17 1.16 -8.87
CA VAL A 99 14.58 0.25 -9.88
C VAL A 99 13.12 -0.10 -9.55
N PRO A 100 12.80 -0.71 -8.39
CA PRO A 100 11.41 -1.03 -8.05
C PRO A 100 10.57 0.25 -7.87
N ALA A 101 11.13 1.32 -7.29
CA ALA A 101 10.44 2.60 -7.18
C ALA A 101 10.01 3.15 -8.56
N THR A 102 10.90 3.11 -9.55
CA THR A 102 10.57 3.58 -10.90
C THR A 102 9.48 2.75 -11.54
N VAL A 103 9.54 1.42 -11.37
CA VAL A 103 8.50 0.51 -11.88
C VAL A 103 7.15 0.79 -11.22
N VAL A 104 7.11 0.94 -9.89
CA VAL A 104 5.89 1.33 -9.14
C VAL A 104 5.35 2.66 -9.66
N GLY A 105 6.22 3.65 -9.89
CA GLY A 105 5.85 4.94 -10.47
C GLY A 105 5.14 4.83 -11.82
N TYR A 106 5.62 3.98 -12.72
CA TYR A 106 4.96 3.74 -14.01
C TYR A 106 3.65 2.94 -13.86
N LEU A 107 3.59 2.00 -12.90
CA LEU A 107 2.34 1.29 -12.60
C LEU A 107 1.26 2.21 -12.05
N VAL A 108 1.62 3.22 -11.24
CA VAL A 108 0.68 4.27 -10.81
C VAL A 108 0.03 4.94 -12.02
N VAL A 109 0.80 5.28 -13.06
CA VAL A 109 0.25 5.89 -14.28
C VAL A 109 -0.79 4.97 -14.93
N GLY A 110 -0.52 3.67 -14.99
CA GLY A 110 -1.49 2.68 -15.45
C GLY A 110 -2.74 2.61 -14.57
N ARG A 111 -2.57 2.75 -13.24
CA ARG A 111 -3.65 2.72 -12.26
C ARG A 111 -4.60 3.91 -12.38
N LEU A 112 -4.10 5.07 -12.82
CA LEU A 112 -4.94 6.23 -13.14
C LEU A 112 -5.87 5.97 -14.33
N VAL A 113 -5.51 5.05 -15.23
CA VAL A 113 -6.28 4.71 -16.43
C VAL A 113 -7.28 3.57 -16.19
N SER A 114 -6.92 2.57 -15.37
CA SER A 114 -7.74 1.37 -15.20
C SER A 114 -7.63 0.71 -13.82
N GLY A 115 -8.75 0.14 -13.37
CA GLY A 115 -8.82 -0.75 -12.21
C GLY A 115 -8.33 -2.19 -12.49
N ASN A 116 -8.17 -2.57 -13.76
CA ASN A 116 -7.71 -3.92 -14.13
C ASN A 116 -6.18 -3.98 -14.22
N TRP A 117 -5.55 -4.83 -13.40
CA TRP A 117 -4.10 -4.96 -13.30
C TRP A 117 -3.37 -5.28 -14.61
N LEU A 118 -3.97 -6.06 -15.50
CA LEU A 118 -3.36 -6.37 -16.79
C LEU A 118 -3.25 -5.09 -17.66
N ILE A 119 -4.29 -4.25 -17.62
CA ILE A 119 -4.30 -2.96 -18.29
C ILE A 119 -3.30 -2.00 -17.61
N VAL A 120 -3.23 -2.00 -16.28
CA VAL A 120 -2.27 -1.18 -15.51
C VAL A 120 -0.83 -1.46 -15.96
N VAL A 121 -0.42 -2.73 -16.01
CA VAL A 121 0.93 -3.12 -16.45
C VAL A 121 1.16 -2.72 -17.90
N ALA A 122 0.19 -2.98 -18.79
CA ALA A 122 0.31 -2.64 -20.20
C ALA A 122 0.50 -1.12 -20.40
N VAL A 123 -0.31 -0.29 -19.75
CA VAL A 123 -0.22 1.17 -19.82
C VAL A 123 1.09 1.68 -19.22
N GLY A 124 1.48 1.19 -18.04
CA GLY A 124 2.74 1.57 -17.39
C GLY A 124 3.96 1.22 -18.25
N THR A 125 3.92 0.06 -18.91
CA THR A 125 4.97 -0.40 -19.84
C THR A 125 5.07 0.51 -21.06
N VAL A 126 3.93 0.87 -21.67
CA VAL A 126 3.90 1.79 -22.81
C VAL A 126 4.41 3.17 -22.42
N ALA A 127 4.01 3.69 -21.25
CA ALA A 127 4.50 4.97 -20.73
C ALA A 127 6.02 4.97 -20.53
N ALA A 128 6.57 3.88 -19.97
CA ALA A 128 8.01 3.72 -19.78
C ALA A 128 8.77 3.65 -21.12
N ALA A 129 8.24 2.95 -22.12
CA ALA A 129 8.83 2.87 -23.45
C ALA A 129 8.84 4.24 -24.16
N ILE A 130 7.75 5.00 -24.07
CA ILE A 130 7.67 6.36 -24.62
C ILE A 130 8.68 7.27 -23.93
N ALA A 131 8.75 7.23 -22.59
CA ALA A 131 9.71 7.99 -21.81
C ALA A 131 11.16 7.67 -22.24
N ALA A 132 11.50 6.38 -22.39
CA ALA A 132 12.83 5.97 -22.83
C ALA A 132 13.19 6.44 -24.26
N THR A 133 12.19 6.64 -25.12
CA THR A 133 12.43 7.00 -26.53
C THR A 133 12.69 8.50 -26.73
N ILE A 134 12.14 9.36 -25.86
CA ILE A 134 12.21 10.82 -26.03
C ILE A 134 13.17 11.40 -24.98
N PRO A 135 14.38 11.86 -25.32
CA PRO A 135 15.43 12.16 -24.33
C PRO A 135 15.02 13.14 -23.21
N TYR A 136 14.51 14.32 -23.57
CA TYR A 136 14.18 15.35 -22.59
C TYR A 136 12.89 15.03 -21.83
N LEU A 137 11.90 14.47 -22.51
CA LEU A 137 10.64 14.07 -21.89
C LEU A 137 10.84 12.86 -20.98
N GLY A 138 11.72 11.93 -21.35
CA GLY A 138 12.11 10.77 -20.58
C GLY A 138 12.75 11.12 -19.24
N ILE A 139 13.60 12.15 -19.22
CA ILE A 139 14.19 12.65 -17.97
C ILE A 139 13.09 13.17 -17.04
N VAL A 140 12.17 14.01 -17.55
CA VAL A 140 11.11 14.60 -16.72
C VAL A 140 10.11 13.54 -16.26
N VAL A 141 9.63 12.70 -17.16
CA VAL A 141 8.66 11.64 -16.85
C VAL A 141 9.28 10.57 -15.96
N GLY A 142 10.51 10.13 -16.27
CA GLY A 142 11.26 9.18 -15.45
C GLY A 142 11.48 9.71 -14.04
N PHE A 143 11.96 10.95 -13.89
CA PHE A 143 12.14 11.58 -12.59
C PHE A 143 10.82 11.67 -11.80
N THR A 144 9.73 12.05 -12.47
CA THR A 144 8.41 12.16 -11.84
C THR A 144 7.90 10.80 -11.38
N ALA A 145 7.96 9.79 -12.25
CA ALA A 145 7.55 8.42 -11.94
C ALA A 145 8.39 7.84 -10.79
N THR A 146 9.72 7.96 -10.85
CA THR A 146 10.61 7.52 -9.78
C THR A 146 10.31 8.24 -8.47
N SER A 147 10.08 9.55 -8.49
CA SER A 147 9.74 10.31 -7.27
C SER A 147 8.43 9.81 -6.66
N ILE A 148 7.40 9.62 -7.48
CA ILE A 148 6.12 9.06 -7.02
C ILE A 148 6.32 7.67 -6.40
N GLY A 149 7.02 6.76 -7.09
CA GLY A 149 7.21 5.40 -6.57
C GLY A 149 8.13 5.32 -5.35
N LEU A 150 9.14 6.19 -5.27
CA LEU A 150 10.03 6.25 -4.11
C LEU A 150 9.28 6.80 -2.89
N GLY A 151 8.50 7.86 -3.11
CA GLY A 151 7.64 8.42 -2.07
C GLY A 151 6.57 7.44 -1.60
N SER A 152 6.00 6.62 -2.49
CA SER A 152 5.00 5.63 -2.10
C SER A 152 5.61 4.53 -1.25
N LEU A 153 6.82 4.08 -1.58
CA LEU A 153 7.55 3.08 -0.78
C LEU A 153 7.95 3.63 0.58
N VAL A 154 8.42 4.87 0.67
CA VAL A 154 8.78 5.47 1.96
C VAL A 154 7.55 5.77 2.79
N LEU A 155 6.47 6.29 2.21
CA LEU A 155 5.22 6.47 2.95
C LEU A 155 4.63 5.15 3.42
N GLU A 156 4.82 4.06 2.68
CA GLU A 156 4.48 2.73 3.17
C GLU A 156 5.30 2.38 4.41
N TYR A 157 6.62 2.54 4.35
CA TYR A 157 7.52 2.22 5.46
C TYR A 157 7.34 3.13 6.68
N VAL A 158 7.10 4.42 6.49
CA VAL A 158 6.92 5.40 7.57
C VAL A 158 5.53 5.28 8.19
N ARG A 159 4.51 4.95 7.39
CA ARG A 159 3.13 4.86 7.89
C ARG A 159 2.71 3.45 8.33
N THR A 160 3.56 2.42 8.24
CA THR A 160 3.27 1.16 8.96
C THR A 160 3.11 1.46 10.44
N HIS A 161 2.11 0.84 11.04
CA HIS A 161 1.90 0.97 12.48
C HIS A 161 3.03 0.24 13.22
N ASP A 162 3.39 0.68 14.42
CA ASP A 162 4.39 -0.01 15.24
C ASP A 162 4.02 -1.47 15.46
N ARG A 163 2.71 -1.74 15.55
CA ARG A 163 2.15 -3.07 15.57
C ARG A 163 0.91 -3.17 14.69
N GLU A 164 0.83 -4.24 13.91
CA GLU A 164 -0.34 -4.58 13.10
C GLU A 164 -0.75 -6.02 13.38
N PHE A 165 -1.97 -6.20 13.88
CA PHE A 165 -2.60 -7.49 14.09
C PHE A 165 -3.57 -7.75 12.95
N THR A 166 -3.49 -8.93 12.34
CA THR A 166 -4.47 -9.39 11.35
C THR A 166 -5.04 -10.71 11.83
N SER A 167 -6.35 -10.76 12.04
CA SER A 167 -7.03 -11.94 12.55
C SER A 167 -8.18 -12.31 11.63
N GLU A 168 -8.31 -13.60 11.32
CA GLU A 168 -9.47 -14.14 10.63
C GLU A 168 -10.61 -14.25 11.64
N LEU A 169 -11.69 -13.51 11.42
CA LEU A 169 -12.83 -13.46 12.34
C LEU A 169 -13.81 -14.60 12.11
N VAL A 170 -13.91 -15.08 10.86
CA VAL A 170 -14.76 -16.21 10.48
C VAL A 170 -13.99 -17.09 9.51
N ASP A 171 -13.92 -18.38 9.81
CA ASP A 171 -13.33 -19.44 8.97
C ASP A 171 -14.40 -20.01 8.01
N PRO A 172 -14.11 -20.19 6.70
CA PRO A 172 -12.85 -19.87 6.03
C PRO A 172 -12.76 -18.42 5.58
N ALA A 173 -11.93 -17.63 6.27
CA ALA A 173 -11.51 -16.26 5.99
C ALA A 173 -12.57 -15.28 5.42
N ALA A 174 -13.86 -15.57 5.59
CA ALA A 174 -14.96 -14.79 5.04
C ALA A 174 -14.94 -13.38 5.62
N MET A 175 -14.51 -13.23 6.87
CA MET A 175 -14.31 -11.94 7.50
C MET A 175 -12.94 -11.85 8.18
N LYS A 176 -12.28 -10.69 8.06
CA LYS A 176 -10.98 -10.40 8.67
C LYS A 176 -11.01 -9.09 9.43
N ALA A 177 -10.36 -9.05 10.59
CA ALA A 177 -10.01 -7.83 11.30
C ALA A 177 -8.55 -7.47 11.01
N ARG A 178 -8.30 -6.18 10.80
CA ARG A 178 -6.96 -5.60 10.81
C ARG A 178 -6.93 -4.46 11.80
N ILE A 179 -6.03 -4.55 12.77
CA ILE A 179 -5.86 -3.58 13.85
C ILE A 179 -4.41 -3.12 13.81
N GLY A 180 -4.18 -1.87 13.40
CA GLY A 180 -2.89 -1.22 13.47
C GLY A 180 -2.86 -0.21 14.61
N VAL A 181 -1.82 -0.21 15.44
CA VAL A 181 -1.62 0.78 16.50
C VAL A 181 -0.17 1.25 16.48
N SER A 182 0.01 2.57 16.51
CA SER A 182 1.31 3.22 16.75
C SER A 182 1.24 3.97 18.07
N SER A 183 2.34 3.96 18.81
CA SER A 183 2.45 4.64 20.09
C SER A 183 3.80 5.32 20.22
N ASP A 184 3.81 6.53 20.77
CA ASP A 184 5.02 7.22 21.20
C ASP A 184 4.97 7.40 22.72
N GLU A 185 6.04 6.99 23.39
CA GLU A 185 6.12 6.97 24.85
C GLU A 185 4.90 6.31 25.56
N GLY A 186 4.29 5.29 24.94
CA GLY A 186 3.11 4.59 25.46
C GLY A 186 1.77 5.30 25.19
N ALA A 187 1.79 6.53 24.67
CA ALA A 187 0.60 7.21 24.19
C ALA A 187 0.30 6.80 22.74
N VAL A 188 -0.95 6.42 22.46
CA VAL A 188 -1.41 6.12 21.10
C VAL A 188 -1.28 7.38 20.23
N THR A 189 -0.55 7.28 19.12
CA THR A 189 -0.37 8.38 18.17
C THR A 189 -1.15 8.16 16.88
N ARG A 190 -1.35 6.90 16.49
CA ARG A 190 -2.13 6.50 15.32
C ARG A 190 -2.78 5.16 15.57
N PHE A 191 -3.99 4.96 15.04
CA PHE A 191 -4.59 3.64 15.00
C PHE A 191 -5.46 3.45 13.76
N ARG A 192 -5.68 2.19 13.39
CA ARG A 192 -6.64 1.80 12.38
C ARG A 192 -7.28 0.49 12.77
N ILE A 193 -8.60 0.45 12.84
CA ILE A 193 -9.38 -0.80 12.94
C ILE A 193 -10.16 -0.93 11.65
N SER A 194 -10.02 -2.04 10.93
CA SER A 194 -10.85 -2.32 9.76
C SER A 194 -11.35 -3.75 9.77
N ILE A 195 -12.64 -3.90 9.50
CA ILE A 195 -13.25 -5.20 9.22
C ILE A 195 -13.45 -5.31 7.73
N THR A 196 -13.05 -6.44 7.15
CA THR A 196 -13.23 -6.72 5.73
C THR A 196 -13.96 -8.03 5.51
N TYR A 197 -14.82 -8.07 4.50
CA TYR A 197 -15.64 -9.21 4.11
C TYR A 197 -15.24 -9.72 2.72
N TRP A 198 -15.15 -11.02 2.52
CA TRP A 198 -14.81 -11.63 1.23
C TRP A 198 -16.02 -11.64 0.30
N THR A 199 -15.91 -10.98 -0.87
CA THR A 199 -16.98 -10.90 -1.87
C THR A 199 -16.83 -11.94 -2.99
N GLY A 200 -16.15 -13.06 -2.72
CA GLY A 200 -15.79 -14.06 -3.75
C GLY A 200 -14.57 -13.68 -4.61
N THR A 201 -14.28 -12.38 -4.76
CA THR A 201 -13.17 -11.87 -5.59
C THR A 201 -12.11 -11.09 -4.81
N SER A 202 -12.52 -10.39 -3.76
CA SER A 202 -11.61 -9.66 -2.86
C SER A 202 -12.22 -9.43 -1.48
N HIS A 203 -11.37 -9.12 -0.51
CA HIS A 203 -11.81 -8.58 0.77
C HIS A 203 -12.17 -7.10 0.61
N GLU A 204 -13.44 -6.77 0.82
CA GLU A 204 -13.96 -5.40 0.80
C GLU A 204 -14.16 -4.89 2.24
N THR A 205 -13.98 -3.60 2.46
CA THR A 205 -14.09 -3.02 3.82
C THR A 205 -15.56 -2.93 4.21
N VAL A 206 -15.96 -3.53 5.33
CA VAL A 206 -17.30 -3.34 5.91
C VAL A 206 -17.32 -2.01 6.65
N VAL A 207 -16.39 -1.88 7.60
CA VAL A 207 -16.26 -0.71 8.45
C VAL A 207 -14.79 -0.44 8.73
N ARG A 208 -14.45 0.84 8.88
CA ARG A 208 -13.12 1.30 9.26
C ARG A 208 -13.21 2.41 10.29
N TYR A 209 -12.29 2.40 11.24
CA TYR A 209 -11.96 3.47 12.17
C TYR A 209 -10.49 3.81 11.98
N VAL A 210 -10.14 5.08 11.98
CA VAL A 210 -8.78 5.58 11.76
C VAL A 210 -8.56 6.78 12.64
N HIS A 211 -7.44 6.78 13.32
CA HIS A 211 -6.76 7.98 13.75
C HIS A 211 -5.40 8.07 13.06
N ASP A 212 -5.24 9.03 12.18
CA ASP A 212 -3.94 9.40 11.63
C ASP A 212 -3.97 10.92 11.37
N PRO A 213 -3.32 11.74 12.23
CA PRO A 213 -3.33 13.19 12.09
C PRO A 213 -2.61 13.67 10.81
N THR A 214 -1.91 12.77 10.10
CA THR A 214 -1.30 13.05 8.81
C THR A 214 -2.17 12.65 7.61
N GLU A 215 -3.29 11.97 7.84
CA GLU A 215 -4.28 11.61 6.84
C GLU A 215 -5.48 12.57 6.97
N ASP A 216 -5.82 13.27 5.88
CA ASP A 216 -6.90 14.27 5.89
C ASP A 216 -8.19 13.68 6.45
N GLY A 217 -8.66 14.25 7.56
CA GLY A 217 -9.91 13.89 8.18
C GLY A 217 -9.90 12.63 9.04
N ALA A 218 -8.77 12.29 9.67
CA ALA A 218 -8.72 11.23 10.68
C ALA A 218 -8.06 11.70 11.99
N ASP A 219 -8.21 12.98 12.36
CA ASP A 219 -7.71 13.45 13.66
C ASP A 219 -8.82 13.42 14.73
N VAL A 220 -8.77 12.42 15.60
CA VAL A 220 -9.78 12.25 16.66
C VAL A 220 -9.68 13.33 17.75
N THR A 221 -8.56 14.05 17.81
CA THR A 221 -8.36 15.15 18.76
C THR A 221 -9.02 16.45 18.31
N GLU A 222 -9.33 16.57 17.03
CA GLU A 222 -10.01 17.73 16.44
C GLU A 222 -11.44 17.42 16.00
N ASP A 223 -11.66 16.23 15.42
CA ASP A 223 -12.93 15.85 14.78
C ASP A 223 -13.73 14.80 15.56
N GLY A 224 -13.13 14.15 16.56
CA GLY A 224 -13.70 12.99 17.24
C GLY A 224 -13.56 11.68 16.44
N LEU A 225 -14.04 10.58 17.00
CA LEU A 225 -13.97 9.28 16.34
C LEU A 225 -14.94 9.24 15.16
N ARG A 226 -14.41 8.94 13.97
CA ARG A 226 -15.20 8.75 12.75
C ARG A 226 -15.20 7.30 12.30
N MET A 227 -16.35 6.88 11.80
CA MET A 227 -16.59 5.57 11.22
C MET A 227 -16.78 5.74 9.72
N TRP A 228 -15.99 5.01 8.94
CA TRP A 228 -16.14 4.92 7.50
C TRP A 228 -16.82 3.60 7.15
N VAL A 229 -18.02 3.67 6.57
CA VAL A 229 -18.77 2.50 6.07
C VAL A 229 -18.67 2.47 4.55
N HIS A 230 -18.36 1.31 3.97
CA HIS A 230 -18.26 1.17 2.53
C HIS A 230 -19.61 0.73 1.95
N GLY A 231 -20.14 1.50 1.01
CA GLY A 231 -21.36 1.15 0.30
C GLY A 231 -21.16 0.70 -1.14
N ASN A 232 -22.21 0.13 -1.73
CA ASN A 232 -22.21 -0.60 -3.02
C ASN A 232 -21.85 0.24 -4.29
N ALA A 233 -21.45 1.50 -4.14
CA ALA A 233 -21.01 2.39 -5.23
C ALA A 233 -19.60 2.96 -5.01
N GLY A 234 -18.84 2.42 -4.05
CA GLY A 234 -17.61 3.05 -3.59
C GLY A 234 -17.86 4.35 -2.82
N SER A 235 -19.13 4.62 -2.47
CA SER A 235 -19.49 5.68 -1.55
C SER A 235 -18.98 5.32 -0.16
N ILE A 236 -18.33 6.29 0.47
CA ILE A 236 -17.85 6.19 1.83
C ILE A 236 -18.78 7.07 2.65
N ASP A 237 -19.64 6.46 3.47
CA ASP A 237 -20.36 7.23 4.48
C ASP A 237 -19.45 7.43 5.68
N VAL A 238 -19.44 8.65 6.21
CA VAL A 238 -18.57 9.05 7.31
C VAL A 238 -19.45 9.52 8.45
N GLU A 239 -19.67 8.63 9.40
CA GLU A 239 -20.42 8.95 10.61
C GLU A 239 -19.45 9.40 11.71
N THR A 240 -19.79 10.50 12.38
CA THR A 240 -19.06 10.95 13.56
C THR A 240 -19.70 10.32 14.79
N LEU A 241 -18.96 9.44 15.46
CA LEU A 241 -19.46 8.68 16.60
C LEU A 241 -19.30 9.43 17.91
N THR A 242 -18.22 10.18 18.06
CA THR A 242 -17.89 10.86 19.32
C THR A 242 -17.44 12.31 19.11
N GLU A 243 -17.49 13.10 20.17
CA GLU A 243 -16.82 14.40 20.24
C GLU A 243 -15.29 14.22 20.25
N PRO A 244 -14.51 15.29 19.99
CA PRO A 244 -13.05 15.24 20.06
C PRO A 244 -12.54 14.64 21.37
N THR A 245 -11.62 13.69 21.27
CA THR A 245 -11.15 12.89 22.42
C THR A 245 -9.69 12.47 22.23
N THR A 246 -9.11 11.81 23.23
CA THR A 246 -7.74 11.29 23.11
C THR A 246 -7.69 10.10 22.14
N PRO A 247 -6.57 9.88 21.43
CA PRO A 247 -6.42 8.71 20.55
C PRO A 247 -6.62 7.37 21.25
N HIS A 248 -6.19 7.28 22.52
CA HIS A 248 -6.40 6.10 23.34
C HIS A 248 -7.89 5.86 23.58
N ASP A 249 -8.63 6.87 24.05
CA ASP A 249 -10.06 6.71 24.33
C ASP A 249 -10.86 6.44 23.04
N ALA A 250 -10.49 7.08 21.93
CA ALA A 250 -11.10 6.84 20.62
C ALA A 250 -10.89 5.40 20.14
N LEU A 251 -9.69 4.82 20.34
CA LEU A 251 -9.41 3.43 19.98
C LEU A 251 -10.30 2.46 20.79
N TRP A 252 -10.53 2.73 22.08
CA TRP A 252 -11.37 1.89 22.94
C TRP A 252 -12.85 2.03 22.58
N GLN A 253 -13.30 3.25 22.31
CA GLN A 253 -14.66 3.51 21.82
C GLN A 253 -14.92 2.83 20.48
N ALA A 254 -13.92 2.77 19.59
CA ALA A 254 -14.01 2.06 18.32
C ALA A 254 -14.20 0.54 18.54
N PHE A 255 -13.47 -0.08 19.46
CA PHE A 255 -13.68 -1.49 19.83
C PHE A 255 -15.07 -1.72 20.40
N GLU A 256 -15.52 -0.88 21.34
CA GLU A 256 -16.83 -1.02 21.98
C GLU A 256 -17.99 -0.87 20.98
N HIS A 257 -17.87 0.12 20.09
CA HIS A 257 -18.84 0.32 19.01
C HIS A 257 -18.87 -0.89 18.07
N LEU A 258 -17.70 -1.40 17.67
CA LEU A 258 -17.59 -2.56 16.81
C LEU A 258 -18.19 -3.81 17.47
N GLU A 259 -17.84 -4.11 18.72
CA GLU A 259 -18.39 -5.25 19.46
C GLU A 259 -19.92 -5.20 19.56
N THR A 260 -20.48 -4.00 19.78
CA THR A 260 -21.92 -3.79 19.91
C THR A 260 -22.63 -3.94 18.56
N ASN A 261 -22.12 -3.28 17.53
CA ASN A 261 -22.83 -3.08 16.26
C ASN A 261 -22.38 -3.99 15.12
N LEU A 262 -21.45 -4.93 15.35
CA LEU A 262 -20.91 -5.81 14.29
C LEU A 262 -22.00 -6.48 13.45
N ASP A 263 -23.03 -7.03 14.11
CA ASP A 263 -24.11 -7.73 13.40
C ASP A 263 -24.85 -6.79 12.45
N GLU A 264 -25.19 -5.59 12.90
CA GLU A 264 -25.93 -4.62 12.09
C GLU A 264 -25.08 -4.15 10.91
N LEU A 265 -23.82 -3.79 11.16
CA LEU A 265 -22.87 -3.37 10.13
C LEU A 265 -22.65 -4.44 9.06
N VAL A 266 -22.50 -5.71 9.46
CA VAL A 266 -22.32 -6.82 8.52
C VAL A 266 -23.61 -7.10 7.75
N ARG A 267 -24.77 -7.09 8.41
CA ARG A 267 -26.07 -7.30 7.73
C ARG A 267 -26.40 -6.20 6.75
N GLU A 268 -26.06 -4.97 7.08
CA GLU A 268 -26.19 -3.84 6.15
C GLU A 268 -25.26 -4.01 4.95
N PHE A 269 -24.00 -4.36 5.18
CA PHE A 269 -23.05 -4.66 4.10
C PHE A 269 -23.54 -5.82 3.21
N GLU A 270 -23.99 -6.94 3.78
CA GLU A 270 -24.53 -8.09 3.04
C GLU A 270 -25.73 -7.68 2.18
N ARG A 271 -26.66 -6.91 2.73
CA ARG A 271 -27.85 -6.43 2.02
C ARG A 271 -27.50 -5.48 0.90
N GLU A 272 -26.60 -4.55 1.15
CA GLU A 272 -26.16 -3.61 0.13
C GLU A 272 -25.51 -4.33 -1.04
N HIS A 273 -24.71 -5.38 -0.79
CA HIS A 273 -24.00 -6.14 -1.82
C HIS A 273 -24.82 -7.33 -2.37
N GLY A 274 -26.07 -7.49 -1.95
CA GLY A 274 -26.98 -8.53 -2.45
C GLY A 274 -26.58 -9.97 -2.05
N ILE A 275 -25.87 -10.12 -0.93
CA ILE A 275 -25.42 -11.42 -0.40
C ILE A 275 -26.59 -12.14 0.31
N ASP A 276 -27.55 -11.40 0.86
CA ASP A 276 -28.70 -11.94 1.60
C ASP A 276 -29.95 -12.22 0.73
N GLY A 277 -29.87 -12.04 -0.60
CA GLY A 277 -31.01 -12.10 -1.53
C GLY A 277 -31.11 -13.38 -2.39
N GLU A 278 -32.33 -13.74 -2.80
CA GLU A 278 -32.61 -14.88 -3.71
C GLU A 278 -31.99 -14.71 -5.13
N ASP A 279 -31.66 -13.49 -5.51
CA ASP A 279 -31.02 -13.13 -6.78
C ASP A 279 -29.49 -12.96 -6.65
N ALA A 280 -28.86 -13.55 -5.62
CA ALA A 280 -27.42 -13.48 -5.42
C ALA A 280 -26.69 -13.92 -6.71
N GLU A 281 -26.08 -12.95 -7.40
CA GLU A 281 -25.32 -13.16 -8.64
C GLU A 281 -23.95 -13.83 -8.37
N TRP A 282 -23.64 -14.07 -7.10
CA TRP A 282 -22.37 -14.61 -6.63
C TRP A 282 -22.49 -16.11 -6.35
N ASP A 283 -21.63 -16.92 -6.99
CA ASP A 283 -21.66 -18.39 -6.98
C ASP A 283 -21.41 -19.02 -5.59
N HIS A 284 -21.02 -18.23 -4.58
CA HIS A 284 -20.65 -18.71 -3.25
C HIS A 284 -21.06 -17.75 -2.14
N GLU A 285 -21.43 -18.39 -1.01
CA GLU A 285 -21.54 -17.87 0.36
C GLU A 285 -22.92 -17.31 0.75
N GLU A 286 -23.66 -18.18 1.43
CA GLU A 286 -24.79 -17.81 2.28
C GLU A 286 -24.37 -16.71 3.26
N PRO A 287 -25.29 -15.80 3.63
CA PRO A 287 -25.01 -14.74 4.60
C PRO A 287 -24.54 -15.33 5.93
N LEU A 288 -23.67 -14.63 6.64
CA LEU A 288 -23.06 -15.16 7.87
C LEU A 288 -24.13 -15.54 8.89
N GLU A 289 -23.96 -16.70 9.51
CA GLU A 289 -24.83 -17.16 10.57
C GLU A 289 -24.57 -16.39 11.87
N ALA A 290 -25.57 -16.31 12.74
CA ALA A 290 -25.43 -15.65 14.05
C ALA A 290 -24.29 -16.25 14.91
N ALA A 291 -24.03 -17.55 14.78
CA ALA A 291 -22.92 -18.21 15.47
C ALA A 291 -21.54 -17.73 14.98
N GLN A 292 -21.40 -17.48 13.68
CA GLN A 292 -20.16 -16.95 13.10
C GLN A 292 -19.92 -15.51 13.53
N LEU A 293 -20.97 -14.68 13.54
CA LEU A 293 -20.87 -13.31 14.05
C LEU A 293 -20.54 -13.25 15.55
N GLN A 294 -21.06 -14.20 16.33
CA GLN A 294 -20.68 -14.33 17.74
C GLN A 294 -19.20 -14.71 17.92
N ALA A 295 -18.68 -15.65 17.11
CA ALA A 295 -17.27 -16.02 17.14
C ALA A 295 -16.36 -14.85 16.72
N ALA A 296 -16.79 -14.07 15.72
CA ALA A 296 -16.09 -12.87 15.29
C ALA A 296 -15.99 -11.82 16.41
N ARG A 297 -17.08 -11.60 17.17
CA ARG A 297 -17.06 -10.71 18.34
C ARG A 297 -16.10 -11.18 19.42
N GLU A 298 -16.03 -12.48 19.67
CA GLU A 298 -15.10 -13.02 20.68
C GLU A 298 -13.64 -12.81 20.26
N THR A 299 -13.34 -13.07 18.98
CA THR A 299 -12.01 -12.79 18.42
C THR A 299 -11.65 -11.30 18.53
N LEU A 300 -12.61 -10.40 18.33
CA LEU A 300 -12.40 -8.95 18.51
C LEU A 300 -12.10 -8.58 19.97
N ARG A 301 -12.72 -9.25 20.95
CA ARG A 301 -12.40 -9.06 22.37
C ARG A 301 -10.99 -9.52 22.70
N GLU A 302 -10.59 -10.69 22.20
CA GLU A 302 -9.21 -11.17 22.38
C GLU A 302 -8.19 -10.18 21.80
N GLN A 303 -8.48 -9.61 20.63
CA GLN A 303 -7.63 -8.59 20.00
C GLN A 303 -7.58 -7.27 20.79
N ARG A 304 -8.70 -6.86 21.40
CA ARG A 304 -8.75 -5.71 22.31
C ARG A 304 -7.85 -5.95 23.52
N GLU A 305 -7.95 -7.12 24.14
CA GLU A 305 -7.10 -7.49 25.29
C GLU A 305 -5.62 -7.55 24.92
N GLU A 306 -5.27 -8.10 23.75
CA GLU A 306 -3.89 -8.13 23.25
C GLU A 306 -3.34 -6.72 23.00
N THR A 307 -4.17 -5.82 22.46
CA THR A 307 -3.82 -4.42 22.20
C THR A 307 -3.59 -3.67 23.52
N ASP A 308 -4.45 -3.86 24.53
CA ASP A 308 -4.31 -3.27 25.85
C ASP A 308 -3.04 -3.76 26.58
N ALA A 309 -2.76 -5.07 26.49
CA ALA A 309 -1.54 -5.66 27.04
C ALA A 309 -0.28 -5.08 26.37
N TYR A 310 -0.32 -4.85 25.06
CA TYR A 310 0.77 -4.21 24.33
C TYR A 310 1.02 -2.77 24.80
N LEU A 311 -0.02 -1.92 24.84
CA LEU A 311 0.13 -0.53 25.26
C LEU A 311 0.61 -0.41 26.70
N SER A 312 0.09 -1.28 27.59
CA SER A 312 0.55 -1.35 28.98
C SER A 312 2.03 -1.71 29.07
N ALA A 313 2.50 -2.71 28.31
CA ALA A 313 3.90 -3.12 28.31
C ALA A 313 4.84 -2.02 27.78
N VAL A 314 4.42 -1.25 26.77
CA VAL A 314 5.20 -0.12 26.24
C VAL A 314 5.32 0.98 27.30
N SER A 315 4.21 1.34 27.95
CA SER A 315 4.18 2.34 29.03
C SER A 315 5.06 1.95 30.22
N ASP A 316 4.97 0.69 30.68
CA ASP A 316 5.76 0.19 31.81
C ASP A 316 7.26 0.11 31.48
N GLY A 317 7.63 -0.31 30.26
CA GLY A 317 9.02 -0.40 29.82
C GLY A 317 9.74 0.95 29.86
N LEU A 318 9.03 2.02 29.49
CA LEU A 318 9.54 3.40 29.56
C LEU A 318 9.75 3.87 30.99
N GLN A 319 8.80 3.59 31.89
CA GLN A 319 8.95 3.94 33.32
C GLN A 319 10.13 3.22 33.97
N ALA A 320 10.42 1.99 33.54
CA ALA A 320 11.53 1.20 34.04
C ALA A 320 12.88 1.54 33.36
N GLY A 321 12.90 2.43 32.35
CA GLY A 321 14.11 2.84 31.63
C GLY A 321 14.70 1.77 30.69
N TRP A 322 13.92 0.74 30.35
CA TRP A 322 14.33 -0.30 29.41
C TRP A 322 13.85 0.07 28.00
N VAL A 323 14.78 0.30 27.09
CA VAL A 323 14.46 0.27 25.65
C VAL A 323 14.32 -1.20 25.27
N LEU A 324 13.09 -1.72 25.35
CA LEU A 324 12.79 -3.05 24.86
C LEU A 324 12.67 -2.99 23.33
N ASP A 325 13.48 -3.79 22.65
CA ASP A 325 13.30 -4.10 21.24
C ASP A 325 12.21 -5.17 21.12
N VAL A 326 10.96 -4.75 20.88
CA VAL A 326 9.75 -5.61 20.88
C VAL A 326 9.42 -6.12 19.47
N SER A 327 10.34 -6.07 18.50
CA SER A 327 10.04 -6.45 17.11
C SER A 327 10.05 -7.97 16.83
N ARG A 328 9.42 -8.80 17.68
CA ARG A 328 9.29 -10.26 17.45
C ARG A 328 7.86 -10.72 17.34
#